data_AF-A0A1F4U1V3-F1
#
_entry.id   AF-A0A1F4U1V3-F1
#
_cell.length_a   1.000
_cell.length_b   1.000
_cell.length_c   1.000
_cell.angle_alpha   90.00
_cell.angle_beta   90.00
_cell.angle_gamma   90.00
#
_symmetry.space_group_name_H-M   'P 1'
#
loop_
_entity.id
_entity.type
_entity.pdbx_description
1 polymer ?
#
loop_
_entity_poly.entity_id
_entity_poly.type
_entity_poly.pdbx_seq_one_letter_code
_entity_poly.pdbx_strand_id
1 'polypeptide(L)'
;MKSLFIIFTHACVLFANPIWVEIINEFQTAPTSLERVEYRFFSSPSSDTFYFDSISLLNTSIKTPSGPAIVDTQLFLRGTGHTTVNGSVVSGPFGLPDSNGFIVVNIGIGYPTDSVSYPPMAPAPPYNHSSAKYHCFLYNSADNEYSVVPDWYFDPTPTFGASNDDYPGCRISGYVYDNNNQPLANAKVKVTPYYWGFYTVLIRTPPYYVTCSTMTEIDGAYTIDSLQPWNYYVIASINGYLTDTINVYSLKALNPLTNINFNLIFGISEDETEKNMSRNLTFQNPTNGLSLIGIYGEQTDIRIYDISGRLVKDLSPLISNTPSIVTWDGTDQSSRGLPAGMYFIHTKTHGSSIIKKLIRIE
;
A
#
# COMPACT_ATOMS: atom_id res chain seq x y z
N MET A 1 -21.85 -7.76 -61.28
CA MET A 1 -20.38 -7.67 -61.25
C MET A 1 -19.98 -6.32 -60.65
N LYS A 2 -20.09 -6.17 -59.32
CA LYS A 2 -19.59 -5.02 -58.54
C LYS A 2 -19.24 -5.56 -57.15
N SER A 3 -17.98 -5.93 -56.98
CA SER A 3 -17.43 -6.40 -55.70
C SER A 3 -17.18 -5.18 -54.82
N LEU A 4 -18.02 -5.00 -53.81
CA LEU A 4 -17.82 -4.01 -52.76
C LEU A 4 -16.88 -4.64 -51.71
N PHE A 5 -15.58 -4.43 -51.87
CA PHE A 5 -14.57 -4.82 -50.90
C PHE A 5 -14.60 -3.80 -49.75
N ILE A 6 -15.43 -4.06 -48.74
CA ILE A 6 -15.38 -3.31 -47.48
C ILE A 6 -14.15 -3.83 -46.74
N ILE A 7 -13.04 -3.12 -46.87
CA ILE A 7 -11.88 -3.25 -45.99
C ILE A 7 -12.33 -2.73 -44.63
N PHE A 8 -12.85 -3.63 -43.79
CA PHE A 8 -12.86 -3.44 -42.34
C PHE A 8 -11.39 -3.52 -41.91
N THR A 9 -10.66 -2.42 -42.05
CA THR A 9 -9.48 -2.17 -41.22
C THR A 9 -10.01 -2.10 -39.80
N HIS A 10 -10.04 -3.26 -39.14
CA HIS A 10 -9.98 -3.36 -37.70
C HIS A 10 -8.72 -2.61 -37.29
N ALA A 11 -8.86 -1.31 -37.08
CA ALA A 11 -8.08 -0.60 -36.10
C ALA A 11 -8.47 -1.22 -34.76
N CYS A 12 -7.96 -2.43 -34.50
CA CYS A 12 -7.57 -2.81 -33.17
C CYS A 12 -6.49 -1.81 -32.78
N VAL A 13 -6.93 -0.61 -32.39
CA VAL A 13 -6.23 0.12 -31.35
C VAL A 13 -6.36 -0.83 -30.17
N LEU A 14 -5.42 -1.78 -30.11
CA LEU A 14 -5.09 -2.47 -28.89
C LEU A 14 -4.96 -1.32 -27.90
N PHE A 15 -5.88 -1.26 -26.95
CA PHE A 15 -5.80 -0.38 -25.81
C PHE A 15 -4.58 -0.86 -25.02
N ALA A 16 -3.38 -0.54 -25.54
CA ALA A 16 -2.16 -0.60 -24.78
C ALA A 16 -2.45 0.27 -23.56
N ASN A 17 -2.39 -0.34 -22.39
CA ASN A 17 -2.60 0.34 -21.12
C ASN A 17 -1.88 1.70 -21.19
N PRO A 18 -2.56 2.81 -20.84
CA PRO A 18 -1.97 4.13 -20.93
C PRO A 18 -0.64 4.11 -20.18
N ILE A 19 0.44 4.39 -20.90
CA ILE A 19 1.77 4.46 -20.31
C ILE A 19 1.74 5.64 -19.36
N TRP A 20 1.84 5.37 -18.06
CA TRP A 20 2.02 6.39 -17.04
C TRP A 20 3.44 6.95 -17.19
N VAL A 21 3.59 8.03 -17.94
CA VAL A 21 4.86 8.75 -17.98
C VAL A 21 4.74 9.95 -17.06
N GLU A 22 5.32 9.82 -15.87
CA GLU A 22 5.73 10.98 -15.10
C GLU A 22 7.13 11.37 -15.58
N ILE A 23 7.35 12.66 -15.79
CA ILE A 23 8.60 13.22 -16.32
C ILE A 23 9.27 14.07 -15.24
N ILE A 24 8.51 14.90 -14.53
CA ILE A 24 9.05 15.81 -13.52
C ILE A 24 9.43 15.00 -12.28
N ASN A 25 10.73 14.92 -12.01
CA ASN A 25 11.31 14.14 -10.93
C ASN A 25 11.68 15.01 -9.72
N GLU A 26 12.31 16.15 -9.98
CA GLU A 26 12.83 17.06 -8.97
C GLU A 26 12.76 18.49 -9.47
N PHE A 27 12.55 19.47 -8.59
CA PHE A 27 12.68 20.88 -8.96
C PHE A 27 13.16 21.74 -7.79
N GLN A 28 13.78 22.86 -8.14
CA GLN A 28 14.30 23.84 -7.19
C GLN A 28 13.87 25.25 -7.63
N THR A 29 13.39 26.07 -6.68
CA THR A 29 12.79 27.40 -6.92
C THR A 29 13.78 28.56 -6.74
N ALA A 30 13.35 29.80 -6.99
CA ALA A 30 14.08 31.05 -6.76
C ALA A 30 14.15 31.43 -5.26
N PRO A 31 14.69 32.62 -4.86
CA PRO A 31 15.39 33.65 -5.64
C PRO A 31 16.91 33.50 -5.54
N THR A 32 17.38 32.47 -4.83
CA THR A 32 18.76 32.28 -4.39
C THR A 32 19.28 30.89 -4.70
N SER A 33 18.49 30.07 -5.41
CA SER A 33 18.86 28.75 -5.92
C SER A 33 18.73 28.69 -7.44
N LEU A 34 19.56 27.83 -8.03
CA LEU A 34 19.66 27.59 -9.46
C LEU A 34 18.34 27.02 -9.98
N GLU A 35 17.37 27.88 -10.32
CA GLU A 35 16.05 27.44 -10.80
C GLU A 35 16.21 26.38 -11.89
N ARG A 36 15.73 25.18 -11.58
CA ARG A 36 15.93 24.03 -12.45
C ARG A 36 14.89 22.96 -12.17
N VAL A 37 14.62 22.18 -13.19
CA VAL A 37 13.73 21.03 -13.14
C VAL A 37 14.49 19.83 -13.68
N GLU A 38 14.48 18.75 -12.94
CA GLU A 38 14.97 17.47 -13.38
C GLU A 38 13.85 16.65 -14.01
N TYR A 39 14.17 16.08 -15.16
CA TYR A 39 13.33 15.11 -15.84
C TYR A 39 13.90 13.71 -15.70
N ARG A 40 13.01 12.75 -15.47
CA ARG A 40 13.29 11.32 -15.44
C ARG A 40 12.22 10.59 -16.21
N PHE A 41 12.59 9.70 -17.13
CA PHE A 41 11.59 8.86 -17.78
C PHE A 41 11.27 7.68 -16.88
N PHE A 42 10.03 7.60 -16.44
CA PHE A 42 9.55 6.50 -15.64
C PHE A 42 8.76 5.53 -16.52
N SER A 43 9.31 4.33 -16.77
CA SER A 43 8.58 3.24 -17.40
C SER A 43 8.20 2.18 -16.35
N SER A 44 6.98 1.65 -16.46
CA SER A 44 6.57 0.51 -15.66
C SER A 44 7.47 -0.69 -15.98
N PRO A 45 7.97 -1.44 -14.98
CA PRO A 45 8.80 -2.63 -15.19
C PRO A 45 8.12 -3.71 -16.03
N SER A 46 6.79 -3.75 -16.07
CA SER A 46 6.03 -4.72 -16.86
C SER A 46 5.96 -4.39 -18.36
N SER A 47 6.37 -3.20 -18.78
CA SER A 47 6.36 -2.82 -20.20
C SER A 47 7.66 -3.26 -20.88
N ASP A 48 7.76 -4.56 -21.20
CA ASP A 48 8.81 -5.11 -22.09
C ASP A 48 8.85 -4.46 -23.49
N THR A 49 7.95 -3.52 -23.77
CA THR A 49 7.62 -3.03 -25.12
C THR A 49 8.02 -1.59 -25.41
N PHE A 50 8.47 -0.79 -24.43
CA PHE A 50 8.83 0.62 -24.68
C PHE A 50 10.14 1.04 -23.97
N TYR A 51 11.24 0.41 -24.35
CA TYR A 51 12.57 0.98 -24.12
C TYR A 51 12.80 2.09 -25.17
N PHE A 52 12.45 3.32 -24.82
CA PHE A 52 13.00 4.46 -25.54
C PHE A 52 14.49 4.58 -25.17
N ASP A 53 15.37 4.19 -26.07
CA ASP A 53 16.83 4.33 -25.86
C ASP A 53 17.22 5.78 -25.56
N SER A 54 16.51 6.74 -26.17
CA SER A 54 16.63 8.16 -25.88
C SER A 54 15.44 8.97 -26.39
N ILE A 55 14.96 9.91 -25.57
CA ILE A 55 13.99 10.93 -25.96
C ILE A 55 14.72 12.26 -26.07
N SER A 56 14.69 12.89 -27.25
CA SER A 56 15.21 14.24 -27.43
C SER A 56 14.29 15.24 -26.73
N LEU A 57 14.86 16.13 -25.93
CA LEU A 57 14.11 17.22 -25.30
C LEU A 57 14.14 18.52 -26.13
N LEU A 58 14.87 18.58 -27.25
CA LEU A 58 14.86 19.75 -28.13
C LEU A 58 13.42 20.08 -28.57
N ASN A 59 13.04 21.36 -28.48
CA ASN A 59 11.69 21.89 -28.71
C ASN A 59 10.63 21.47 -27.67
N THR A 60 11.02 20.88 -26.54
CA THR A 60 10.10 20.64 -25.42
C THR A 60 9.57 21.97 -24.90
N SER A 61 8.25 22.09 -24.81
CA SER A 61 7.60 23.27 -24.24
C SER A 61 7.47 23.13 -22.73
N ILE A 62 7.92 24.16 -22.02
CA ILE A 62 7.85 24.26 -20.56
C ILE A 62 7.05 25.50 -20.22
N LYS A 63 6.00 25.36 -19.42
CA LYS A 63 5.23 26.49 -18.92
C LYS A 63 5.47 26.64 -17.43
N THR A 64 5.93 27.82 -17.04
CA THR A 64 6.12 28.24 -15.64
C THR A 64 5.27 29.49 -15.34
N PRO A 65 5.19 29.97 -14.10
CA PRO A 65 4.53 31.24 -13.79
C PRO A 65 5.15 32.44 -14.52
N SER A 66 6.46 32.36 -14.84
CA SER A 66 7.16 33.41 -15.59
C SER A 66 6.77 33.45 -17.07
N GLY A 67 6.21 32.36 -17.60
CA GLY A 67 5.75 32.26 -18.98
C GLY A 67 6.15 30.94 -19.65
N PRO A 68 5.90 30.82 -20.97
CA PRO A 68 6.33 29.68 -21.76
C PRO A 68 7.81 29.80 -22.15
N ALA A 69 8.56 28.71 -22.00
CA ALA A 69 9.92 28.53 -22.49
C ALA A 69 9.99 27.28 -23.38
N ILE A 70 10.98 27.24 -24.26
CA ILE A 70 11.25 26.10 -25.15
C ILE A 70 12.68 25.64 -24.91
N VAL A 71 12.89 24.35 -24.69
CA VAL A 71 14.24 23.77 -24.65
C VAL A 71 14.90 23.94 -26.02
N ASP A 72 15.90 24.81 -26.12
CA ASP A 72 16.59 25.18 -27.37
C ASP A 72 17.97 24.53 -27.51
N THR A 73 18.40 23.81 -26.46
CA THR A 73 19.63 23.05 -26.43
C THR A 73 19.34 21.56 -26.61
N GLN A 74 20.15 20.86 -27.41
CA GLN A 74 19.99 19.43 -27.62
C GLN A 74 20.30 18.64 -26.35
N LEU A 75 19.25 18.23 -25.65
CA LEU A 75 19.30 17.36 -24.48
C LEU A 75 18.62 16.02 -24.78
N PHE A 76 19.02 14.97 -24.08
CA PHE A 76 18.43 13.64 -24.21
C PHE A 76 18.07 13.09 -22.85
N LEU A 77 16.91 12.46 -22.75
CA LEU A 77 16.49 11.62 -21.64
C LEU A 77 16.69 10.16 -22.06
N ARG A 78 17.63 9.45 -21.44
CA ARG A 78 18.06 8.11 -21.87
C ARG A 78 17.65 7.05 -20.86
N GLY A 79 16.82 6.08 -21.25
CA GLY A 79 16.36 5.02 -20.35
C GLY A 79 15.78 5.58 -19.05
N THR A 80 16.26 5.11 -17.90
CA THR A 80 15.89 5.59 -16.55
C THR A 80 16.75 6.75 -16.05
N GLY A 81 17.56 7.37 -16.93
CA GLY A 81 18.45 8.47 -16.60
C GLY A 81 17.73 9.76 -16.25
N HIS A 82 18.52 10.72 -15.78
CA HIS A 82 18.06 12.02 -15.31
C HIS A 82 18.65 13.12 -16.18
N THR A 83 17.84 14.13 -16.51
CA THR A 83 18.27 15.27 -17.33
C THR A 83 17.73 16.56 -16.75
N THR A 84 18.59 17.53 -16.50
CA THR A 84 18.23 18.81 -15.89
C THR A 84 17.98 19.89 -16.94
N VAL A 85 16.94 20.68 -16.73
CA VAL A 85 16.59 21.86 -17.52
C VAL A 85 16.55 23.10 -16.63
N ASN A 86 17.17 24.18 -17.09
CA ASN A 86 17.22 25.47 -16.40
C ASN A 86 17.19 26.63 -17.42
N GLY A 87 17.26 27.87 -16.93
CA GLY A 87 17.22 29.07 -17.77
C GLY A 87 18.33 29.19 -18.83
N SER A 88 19.42 28.41 -18.75
CA SER A 88 20.53 28.47 -19.73
C SER A 88 20.36 27.55 -20.95
N VAL A 89 19.40 26.63 -20.90
CA VAL A 89 19.16 25.63 -21.97
C VAL A 89 17.76 25.77 -22.58
N VAL A 90 17.11 26.91 -22.31
CA VAL A 90 15.79 27.25 -22.82
C VAL A 90 15.80 28.65 -23.44
N SER A 91 14.96 28.83 -24.44
CA SER A 91 14.57 30.13 -24.97
C SER A 91 13.22 30.56 -24.38
N GLY A 92 13.12 31.81 -23.95
CA GLY A 92 11.91 32.37 -23.31
C GLY A 92 12.00 32.47 -21.78
N PRO A 93 10.97 33.03 -21.12
CA PRO A 93 10.97 33.22 -19.68
C PRO A 93 10.88 31.88 -18.92
N PHE A 94 11.84 31.65 -18.04
CA PHE A 94 11.88 30.52 -17.13
C PHE A 94 12.10 31.05 -15.72
N GLY A 95 11.16 30.77 -14.81
CA GLY A 95 11.32 31.13 -13.41
C GLY A 95 10.26 30.48 -12.53
N LEU A 96 10.66 30.10 -11.33
CA LEU A 96 9.94 29.24 -10.39
C LEU A 96 9.83 29.95 -9.03
N PRO A 97 8.70 30.62 -8.72
CA PRO A 97 8.55 31.39 -7.49
C PRO A 97 8.66 30.50 -6.23
N ASP A 98 9.21 31.04 -5.15
CA ASP A 98 9.62 30.27 -3.96
C ASP A 98 8.44 29.74 -3.14
N SER A 99 7.29 30.38 -3.23
CA SER A 99 6.14 30.08 -2.37
C SER A 99 5.07 29.27 -3.07
N ASN A 100 4.80 29.59 -4.35
CA ASN A 100 3.82 28.87 -5.14
C ASN A 100 4.08 28.99 -6.64
N GLY A 101 3.69 27.97 -7.39
CA GLY A 101 3.89 27.93 -8.82
C GLY A 101 3.38 26.64 -9.44
N PHE A 102 3.74 26.49 -10.71
CA PHE A 102 3.46 25.28 -11.46
C PHE A 102 4.55 25.06 -12.50
N ILE A 103 4.70 23.82 -12.93
CA ILE A 103 5.53 23.41 -14.06
C ILE A 103 4.65 22.54 -14.93
N VAL A 104 4.53 22.86 -16.22
CA VAL A 104 3.89 21.99 -17.22
C VAL A 104 4.93 21.70 -18.29
N VAL A 105 5.13 20.42 -18.61
CA VAL A 105 6.11 19.97 -19.60
C VAL A 105 5.40 19.22 -20.71
N ASN A 106 5.62 19.64 -21.95
CA ASN A 106 5.12 18.99 -23.15
C ASN A 106 6.29 18.72 -24.10
N ILE A 107 6.71 17.45 -24.16
CA ILE A 107 7.84 16.99 -24.99
C ILE A 107 7.48 16.99 -26.49
N GLY A 108 6.19 16.89 -26.84
CA GLY A 108 5.71 16.90 -28.21
C GLY A 108 4.72 15.76 -28.53
N ILE A 109 4.43 15.59 -29.82
CA ILE A 109 3.45 14.61 -30.30
C ILE A 109 3.88 13.19 -29.90
N GLY A 110 2.97 12.46 -29.25
CA GLY A 110 3.18 11.06 -28.86
C GLY A 110 3.69 10.85 -27.44
N TYR A 111 4.03 11.92 -26.72
CA TYR A 111 4.38 11.86 -25.29
C TYR A 111 3.27 12.53 -24.45
N PRO A 112 2.94 11.98 -23.28
CA PRO A 112 1.98 12.63 -22.40
C PRO A 112 2.59 13.93 -21.85
N THR A 113 1.70 14.88 -21.59
CA THR A 113 2.06 16.09 -20.84
C THR A 113 2.16 15.74 -19.36
N ASP A 114 3.21 16.20 -18.69
CA ASP A 114 3.32 16.11 -17.24
C ASP A 114 3.20 17.50 -16.62
N SER A 115 2.67 17.57 -15.41
CA SER A 115 2.55 18.82 -14.67
C SER A 115 2.61 18.62 -13.17
N VAL A 116 3.23 19.58 -12.49
CA VAL A 116 3.19 19.69 -11.03
C VAL A 116 2.78 21.10 -10.64
N SER A 117 1.89 21.23 -9.67
CA SER A 117 1.63 22.48 -8.96
C SER A 117 2.20 22.39 -7.55
N TYR A 118 2.79 23.47 -7.06
CA TYR A 118 3.37 23.50 -5.71
C TYR A 118 3.02 24.81 -5.05
N PRO A 119 2.41 24.79 -3.85
CA PRO A 119 1.43 23.79 -3.39
C PRO A 119 0.19 23.73 -4.33
N PRO A 120 -0.65 22.68 -4.28
CA PRO A 120 -0.72 21.65 -3.23
C PRO A 120 -0.16 20.27 -3.60
N MET A 121 0.23 20.00 -4.85
CA MET A 121 0.61 18.64 -5.25
C MET A 121 2.01 18.26 -4.76
N ALA A 122 2.97 19.17 -4.90
CA ALA A 122 4.30 19.09 -4.31
C ALA A 122 4.48 20.25 -3.33
N PRO A 123 5.36 20.14 -2.32
CA PRO A 123 5.68 21.30 -1.51
C PRO A 123 6.53 22.29 -2.33
N ALA A 124 6.49 23.57 -1.96
CA ALA A 124 7.50 24.51 -2.41
C ALA A 124 8.80 24.25 -1.62
N PRO A 125 9.95 24.02 -2.28
CA PRO A 125 11.17 23.66 -1.57
C PRO A 125 11.71 24.85 -0.75
N PRO A 126 12.19 24.61 0.48
CA PRO A 126 12.94 25.59 1.24
C PRO A 126 14.22 26.04 0.52
N TYR A 127 14.83 27.12 1.03
CA TYR A 127 16.12 27.59 0.54
C TYR A 127 17.18 26.46 0.53
N ASN A 128 17.94 26.35 -0.57
CA ASN A 128 18.94 25.31 -0.84
C ASN A 128 18.44 23.86 -0.89
N HIS A 129 17.13 23.63 -0.77
CA HIS A 129 16.52 22.32 -0.96
C HIS A 129 15.95 22.22 -2.37
N SER A 130 15.57 21.01 -2.76
CA SER A 130 14.67 20.77 -3.88
C SER A 130 13.44 20.00 -3.39
N SER A 131 12.40 20.01 -4.22
CA SER A 131 11.24 19.14 -4.06
C SER A 131 11.47 17.96 -4.98
N ALA A 132 11.72 16.80 -4.40
CA ALA A 132 12.05 15.58 -5.10
C ALA A 132 10.91 14.56 -4.98
N LYS A 133 10.79 13.70 -5.99
CA LYS A 133 9.77 12.66 -6.05
C LYS A 133 10.43 11.29 -5.79
N TYR A 134 9.82 10.52 -4.91
CA TYR A 134 10.11 9.12 -4.67
C TYR A 134 9.01 8.25 -5.27
N HIS A 135 9.36 7.18 -5.97
CA HIS A 135 8.41 6.25 -6.57
C HIS A 135 8.45 4.90 -5.86
N CYS A 136 7.36 4.56 -5.16
CA CYS A 136 7.16 3.24 -4.59
C CYS A 136 6.48 2.32 -5.61
N PHE A 137 7.10 1.18 -5.93
CA PHE A 137 6.55 0.20 -6.87
C PHE A 137 5.82 -0.93 -6.16
N LEU A 138 4.66 -1.29 -6.69
CA LEU A 138 3.78 -2.30 -6.12
C LEU A 138 3.44 -3.27 -7.21
N TYR A 139 3.46 -4.57 -6.91
CA TYR A 139 3.11 -5.60 -7.87
C TYR A 139 1.76 -6.19 -7.51
N ASN A 140 0.79 -5.99 -8.39
CA ASN A 140 -0.50 -6.64 -8.31
C ASN A 140 -0.41 -8.01 -8.99
N SER A 141 -0.44 -9.07 -8.19
CA SER A 141 -0.32 -10.43 -8.71
C SER A 141 -1.59 -10.93 -9.41
N ALA A 142 -2.75 -10.30 -9.20
CA ALA A 142 -3.98 -10.69 -9.90
C ALA A 142 -3.93 -10.30 -11.38
N ASP A 143 -3.41 -9.11 -11.65
CA ASP A 143 -3.40 -8.53 -13.00
C ASP A 143 -2.02 -8.63 -13.66
N ASN A 144 -1.00 -9.11 -12.94
CA ASN A 144 0.41 -9.07 -13.36
C ASN A 144 0.85 -7.64 -13.74
N GLU A 145 0.33 -6.65 -13.01
CA GLU A 145 0.55 -5.24 -13.26
C GLU A 145 1.33 -4.58 -12.12
N TYR A 146 2.08 -3.53 -12.48
CA TYR A 146 2.78 -2.72 -11.51
C TYR A 146 1.99 -1.42 -11.29
N SER A 147 1.80 -1.06 -10.03
CA SER A 147 1.31 0.26 -9.64
C SER A 147 2.46 1.07 -9.05
N VAL A 148 2.38 2.38 -9.23
CA VAL A 148 3.38 3.33 -8.74
C VAL A 148 2.67 4.26 -7.76
N VAL A 149 3.24 4.41 -6.56
CA VAL A 149 2.81 5.44 -5.62
C VAL A 149 3.91 6.48 -5.52
N PRO A 150 3.70 7.68 -6.10
CA PRO A 150 4.62 8.78 -5.93
C PRO A 150 4.47 9.38 -4.53
N ASP A 151 5.57 9.86 -3.97
CA ASP A 151 5.63 10.67 -2.76
C ASP A 151 6.60 11.82 -2.97
N TRP A 152 6.21 13.02 -2.55
CA TRP A 152 7.07 14.20 -2.63
C TRP A 152 7.78 14.39 -1.29
N TYR A 153 9.04 14.80 -1.33
CA TYR A 153 9.84 15.10 -0.15
C TYR A 153 10.79 16.26 -0.42
N PHE A 154 11.33 16.82 0.66
CA PHE A 154 12.41 17.81 0.56
C PHE A 154 13.73 17.08 0.51
N ASP A 155 14.49 17.33 -0.56
CA ASP A 155 15.86 16.88 -0.68
C ASP A 155 16.79 18.02 -0.23
N PRO A 156 17.49 17.87 0.92
CA PRO A 156 18.41 18.87 1.46
C PRO A 156 19.76 18.91 0.74
N THR A 157 20.05 17.92 -0.10
CA THR A 157 21.31 17.77 -0.85
C THR A 157 21.06 17.52 -2.34
N PRO A 158 20.36 18.45 -3.05
CA PRO A 158 19.86 18.21 -4.40
C PRO A 158 20.90 17.65 -5.39
N THR A 159 20.74 16.38 -5.80
CA THR A 159 21.67 15.67 -6.69
C THR A 159 21.20 15.61 -8.14
N PHE A 160 20.93 16.78 -8.74
CA PHE A 160 20.51 16.87 -10.14
C PHE A 160 21.45 16.14 -11.11
N GLY A 161 20.87 15.29 -11.95
CA GLY A 161 21.56 14.42 -12.92
C GLY A 161 21.86 13.02 -12.38
N ALA A 162 21.52 12.73 -11.12
CA ALA A 162 21.72 11.44 -10.47
C ALA A 162 20.40 10.89 -9.90
N SER A 163 20.43 9.65 -9.44
CA SER A 163 19.27 9.09 -8.74
C SER A 163 19.13 9.74 -7.36
N ASN A 164 17.94 10.25 -7.07
CA ASN A 164 17.48 10.65 -5.74
C ASN A 164 17.89 9.64 -4.66
N ASP A 165 18.76 10.02 -3.73
CA ASP A 165 19.27 9.17 -2.64
C ASP A 165 18.84 9.62 -1.24
N ASP A 166 18.23 10.81 -1.11
CA ASP A 166 17.87 11.43 0.17
C ASP A 166 16.40 11.27 0.61
N TYR A 167 15.68 10.27 0.09
CA TYR A 167 14.30 10.04 0.54
C TYR A 167 14.27 9.75 2.05
N PRO A 168 13.58 10.52 2.90
CA PRO A 168 13.65 10.31 4.35
C PRO A 168 12.84 9.09 4.82
N GLY A 169 12.00 8.53 3.94
CA GLY A 169 10.97 7.58 4.32
C GLY A 169 9.81 8.23 5.05
N CYS A 170 8.74 7.47 5.21
CA CYS A 170 7.59 7.84 6.00
C CYS A 170 7.76 7.46 7.47
N ARG A 171 7.05 8.16 8.36
CA ARG A 171 7.13 7.95 9.81
C ARG A 171 5.75 7.86 10.46
N ILE A 172 5.61 6.92 11.39
CA ILE A 172 4.46 6.77 12.30
C ILE A 172 4.97 6.82 13.74
N SER A 173 4.27 7.53 14.61
CA SER A 173 4.58 7.57 16.05
C SER A 173 3.33 7.78 16.90
N GLY A 174 3.42 7.37 18.16
CA GLY A 174 2.35 7.53 19.14
C GLY A 174 2.68 6.84 20.45
N TYR A 175 1.65 6.50 21.21
CA TYR A 175 1.75 5.89 22.52
C TYR A 175 0.83 4.67 22.65
N VAL A 176 1.19 3.73 23.50
CA VAL A 176 0.32 2.59 23.87
C VAL A 176 0.00 2.71 25.36
N TYR A 177 -1.30 2.72 25.68
CA TYR A 177 -1.82 2.75 27.04
C TYR A 177 -2.69 1.54 27.33
N ASP A 178 -2.95 1.28 28.61
CA ASP A 178 -4.05 0.43 29.03
C ASP A 178 -5.37 1.20 29.13
N ASN A 179 -6.45 0.51 29.49
CA ASN A 179 -7.78 1.09 29.71
C ASN A 179 -7.89 2.07 30.89
N ASN A 180 -6.84 2.22 31.71
CA ASN A 180 -6.73 3.19 32.79
C ASN A 180 -5.78 4.36 32.44
N ASN A 181 -5.44 4.51 31.15
CA ASN A 181 -4.46 5.49 30.65
C ASN A 181 -3.05 5.33 31.26
N GLN A 182 -2.69 4.15 31.77
CA GLN A 182 -1.31 3.87 32.17
C GLN A 182 -0.49 3.47 30.95
N PRO A 183 0.72 4.05 30.75
CA PRO A 183 1.56 3.71 29.62
C PRO A 183 2.03 2.25 29.70
N LEU A 184 2.03 1.56 28.56
CA LEU A 184 2.44 0.17 28.45
C LEU A 184 3.82 0.09 27.80
N ALA A 185 4.84 -0.19 28.61
CA ALA A 185 6.20 -0.45 28.16
C ALA A 185 6.35 -1.85 27.54
N ASN A 186 7.27 -2.01 26.59
CA ASN A 186 7.53 -3.26 25.87
C ASN A 186 6.32 -3.84 25.11
N ALA A 187 5.31 -3.03 24.83
CA ALA A 187 4.26 -3.40 23.89
C ALA A 187 4.84 -3.42 22.48
N LYS A 188 4.54 -4.46 21.71
CA LYS A 188 4.98 -4.56 20.33
C LYS A 188 4.04 -3.74 19.46
N VAL A 189 4.61 -2.80 18.70
CA VAL A 189 3.88 -2.09 17.64
C VAL A 189 4.41 -2.56 16.30
N LYS A 190 3.54 -3.18 15.51
CA LYS A 190 3.85 -3.73 14.19
C LYS A 190 3.10 -2.97 13.12
N VAL A 191 3.80 -2.59 12.07
CA VAL A 191 3.20 -2.02 10.86
C VAL A 191 3.19 -3.10 9.78
N THR A 192 2.03 -3.33 9.19
CA THR A 192 1.88 -4.18 8.01
C THR A 192 1.13 -3.42 6.92
N PRO A 193 1.47 -3.62 5.65
CA PRO A 193 0.83 -2.91 4.56
C PRO A 193 -0.63 -3.35 4.46
N TYR A 194 -1.51 -2.39 4.26
CA TYR A 194 -2.93 -2.59 4.08
C TYR A 194 -3.17 -3.00 2.63
N TYR A 195 -3.29 -4.31 2.39
CA TYR A 195 -3.58 -4.86 1.07
C TYR A 195 -5.06 -5.08 0.85
N TRP A 196 -5.56 -4.65 -0.31
CA TRP A 196 -6.82 -5.14 -0.87
C TRP A 196 -6.52 -6.34 -1.77
N GLY A 197 -6.52 -7.54 -1.18
CA GLY A 197 -6.43 -8.79 -1.94
C GLY A 197 -5.03 -9.17 -2.43
N PHE A 198 -4.57 -8.59 -3.54
CA PHE A 198 -3.56 -9.19 -4.44
C PHE A 198 -2.27 -8.38 -4.64
N TYR A 199 -2.08 -7.29 -3.89
CA TYR A 199 -0.86 -6.49 -3.99
C TYR A 199 0.25 -7.13 -3.14
N THR A 200 1.43 -7.27 -3.73
CA THR A 200 2.69 -7.56 -3.05
C THR A 200 3.63 -6.39 -3.30
N VAL A 201 4.28 -5.87 -2.26
CA VAL A 201 5.26 -4.81 -2.49
C VAL A 201 6.54 -5.43 -3.04
N LEU A 202 6.95 -5.01 -4.24
CA LEU A 202 8.25 -5.37 -4.78
C LEU A 202 9.31 -4.48 -4.13
N ILE A 203 9.89 -5.00 -3.05
CA ILE A 203 11.02 -4.38 -2.38
C ILE A 203 12.18 -4.35 -3.38
N ARG A 204 12.65 -3.17 -3.76
CA ARG A 204 13.89 -3.09 -4.54
C ARG A 204 15.04 -2.30 -3.94
N THR A 205 14.89 -1.57 -2.85
CA THR A 205 16.07 -0.99 -2.20
C THR A 205 15.83 -0.74 -0.71
N PRO A 206 16.55 -1.45 0.19
CA PRO A 206 16.84 -0.93 1.51
C PRO A 206 17.28 0.56 1.41
N PRO A 207 16.99 1.39 2.41
CA PRO A 207 16.61 1.03 3.78
C PRO A 207 15.10 1.01 4.07
N TYR A 208 14.21 1.20 3.08
CA TYR A 208 12.79 1.41 3.38
C TYR A 208 12.00 0.11 3.59
N TYR A 209 11.08 0.14 4.56
CA TYR A 209 10.31 -1.02 5.00
C TYR A 209 8.83 -0.89 4.63
N VAL A 210 8.24 -2.03 4.27
CA VAL A 210 6.78 -2.19 4.11
C VAL A 210 6.18 -2.92 5.30
N THR A 211 7.00 -3.64 6.06
CA THR A 211 6.62 -4.31 7.30
C THR A 211 7.78 -4.21 8.26
N CYS A 212 7.51 -3.70 9.45
CA CYS A 212 8.48 -3.62 10.53
C CYS A 212 7.74 -3.61 11.87
N SER A 213 8.48 -3.71 12.96
CA SER A 213 7.93 -3.56 14.30
C SER A 213 8.95 -2.94 15.22
N THR A 214 8.45 -2.24 16.23
CA THR A 214 9.23 -1.71 17.36
C THR A 214 8.59 -2.13 18.67
N MET A 215 9.30 -1.91 19.78
CA MET A 215 8.74 -2.02 21.13
C MET A 215 8.52 -0.62 21.69
N THR A 216 7.50 -0.47 22.52
CA THR A 216 7.29 0.79 23.23
C THR A 216 8.33 0.99 24.34
N GLU A 217 8.70 2.25 24.54
CA GLU A 217 9.54 2.73 25.62
C GLU A 217 8.81 2.66 26.97
N ILE A 218 9.50 3.03 28.06
CA ILE A 218 8.94 2.97 29.42
C ILE A 218 7.70 3.86 29.63
N ASP A 219 7.58 4.94 28.86
CA ASP A 219 6.45 5.86 28.84
C ASP A 219 5.38 5.47 27.82
N GLY A 220 5.49 4.28 27.22
CA GLY A 220 4.56 3.77 26.21
C GLY A 220 4.78 4.36 24.82
N ALA A 221 5.75 5.27 24.62
CA ALA A 221 6.02 5.88 23.32
C ALA A 221 6.59 4.86 22.34
N TYR A 222 6.27 5.04 21.05
CA TYR A 222 6.93 4.31 19.97
C TYR A 222 7.14 5.20 18.75
N THR A 223 8.16 4.87 17.95
CA THR A 223 8.38 5.44 16.62
C THR A 223 8.74 4.32 15.65
N ILE A 224 8.13 4.38 14.47
CA ILE A 224 8.49 3.56 13.31
C ILE A 224 8.78 4.53 12.18
N ASP A 225 10.00 4.46 11.65
CA ASP A 225 10.51 5.30 10.57
C ASP A 225 10.89 4.47 9.34
N SER A 226 11.41 5.15 8.32
CA SER A 226 11.83 4.56 7.05
C SER A 226 10.75 3.69 6.39
N LEU A 227 9.46 4.01 6.59
CA LEU A 227 8.37 3.32 5.91
C LEU A 227 8.27 3.77 4.45
N GLN A 228 7.84 2.88 3.56
CA GLN A 228 7.43 3.30 2.22
C GLN A 228 6.10 4.08 2.26
N PRO A 229 5.83 4.98 1.30
CA PRO A 229 4.58 5.71 1.24
C PRO A 229 3.45 4.76 0.82
N TRP A 230 2.52 4.48 1.73
CA TRP A 230 1.45 3.50 1.49
C TRP A 230 0.30 3.61 2.50
N ASN A 231 -0.62 2.66 2.45
CA ASN A 231 -1.64 2.41 3.46
C ASN A 231 -1.18 1.29 4.40
N TYR A 232 -1.41 1.40 5.69
CA TYR A 232 -0.92 0.46 6.69
C TYR A 232 -1.99 0.06 7.71
N TYR A 233 -1.89 -1.18 8.18
CA TYR A 233 -2.39 -1.57 9.49
C TYR A 233 -1.28 -1.34 10.51
N VAL A 234 -1.59 -0.59 11.56
CA VAL A 234 -0.71 -0.43 12.73
C VAL A 234 -1.33 -1.24 13.86
N ILE A 235 -0.60 -2.21 14.38
CA ILE A 235 -1.09 -3.22 15.31
C ILE A 235 -0.28 -3.11 16.59
N ALA A 236 -0.95 -2.90 17.73
CA ALA A 236 -0.30 -2.90 19.04
C ALA A 236 -0.73 -4.12 19.85
N SER A 237 0.24 -4.84 20.41
CA SER A 237 -0.01 -6.03 21.21
C SER A 237 1.00 -6.19 22.36
N ILE A 238 0.54 -6.77 23.47
CA ILE A 238 1.36 -7.11 24.63
C ILE A 238 0.67 -8.26 25.40
N ASN A 239 1.46 -9.13 26.03
CA ASN A 239 0.92 -10.27 26.77
C ASN A 239 -0.05 -9.83 27.88
N GLY A 240 -1.20 -10.50 27.96
CA GLY A 240 -2.25 -10.17 28.94
C GLY A 240 -3.21 -9.06 28.51
N TYR A 241 -3.08 -8.54 27.28
CA TYR A 241 -3.98 -7.56 26.70
C TYR A 241 -4.51 -8.03 25.34
N LEU A 242 -5.69 -7.53 24.96
CA LEU A 242 -6.24 -7.69 23.62
C LEU A 242 -5.48 -6.78 22.64
N THR A 243 -5.13 -7.32 21.48
CA THR A 243 -4.53 -6.56 20.37
C THR A 243 -5.50 -5.51 19.84
N ASP A 244 -4.98 -4.33 19.52
CA ASP A 244 -5.71 -3.26 18.83
C ASP A 244 -5.09 -2.96 17.46
N THR A 245 -5.88 -2.45 16.53
CA THR A 245 -5.46 -2.19 15.14
C THR A 245 -6.05 -0.88 14.63
N ILE A 246 -5.17 0.01 14.14
CA ILE A 246 -5.54 1.27 13.50
C ILE A 246 -5.16 1.20 12.01
N ASN A 247 -6.07 1.65 11.14
CA ASN A 247 -5.77 1.80 9.72
C ASN A 247 -5.20 3.20 9.46
N VAL A 248 -4.03 3.25 8.85
CA VAL A 248 -3.36 4.45 8.36
C VAL A 248 -3.50 4.50 6.84
N TYR A 249 -4.02 5.61 6.32
CA TYR A 249 -4.21 5.79 4.88
C TYR A 249 -3.31 6.91 4.36
N SER A 250 -2.77 6.72 3.15
CA SER A 250 -1.97 7.69 2.42
C SER A 250 -0.83 8.27 3.25
N LEU A 251 -0.02 7.40 3.86
CA LEU A 251 1.19 7.83 4.55
C LEU A 251 2.19 8.43 3.53
N LYS A 252 2.74 9.60 3.86
CA LYS A 252 3.65 10.38 3.02
C LYS A 252 4.81 10.93 3.86
N ALA A 253 5.98 11.11 3.28
CA ALA A 253 7.18 11.59 3.97
C ALA A 253 6.98 12.97 4.60
N LEU A 254 6.34 13.88 3.89
CA LEU A 254 6.06 15.25 4.34
C LEU A 254 4.85 15.37 5.26
N ASN A 255 4.10 14.28 5.45
CA ASN A 255 2.97 14.22 6.36
C ASN A 255 3.14 13.05 7.33
N PRO A 256 4.18 13.08 8.19
CA PRO A 256 4.38 12.02 9.17
C PRO A 256 3.19 11.97 10.12
N LEU A 257 2.68 10.77 10.39
CA LEU A 257 1.55 10.59 11.30
C LEU A 257 2.07 10.45 12.72
N THR A 258 1.89 11.52 13.48
CA THR A 258 2.11 11.55 14.92
C THR A 258 0.79 11.35 15.65
N ASN A 259 0.82 10.83 16.88
CA ASN A 259 -0.36 10.60 17.74
C ASN A 259 -1.24 9.41 17.32
N ILE A 260 -0.65 8.37 16.72
CA ILE A 260 -1.35 7.08 16.53
C ILE A 260 -1.32 6.32 17.85
N ASN A 261 -2.27 6.62 18.73
CA ASN A 261 -2.31 6.10 20.09
C ASN A 261 -3.23 4.87 20.21
N PHE A 262 -2.82 3.90 21.03
CA PHE A 262 -3.59 2.69 21.33
C PHE A 262 -4.04 2.67 22.79
N ASN A 263 -5.22 2.10 23.04
CA ASN A 263 -5.73 1.85 24.40
C ASN A 263 -6.11 0.37 24.52
N LEU A 264 -5.15 -0.44 24.97
CA LEU A 264 -5.31 -1.89 25.04
C LEU A 264 -6.18 -2.28 26.24
N ILE A 265 -7.09 -3.21 26.01
CA ILE A 265 -7.99 -3.73 27.05
C ILE A 265 -7.34 -4.97 27.67
N PHE A 266 -7.23 -5.01 29.00
CA PHE A 266 -6.74 -6.20 29.69
C PHE A 266 -7.61 -7.42 29.36
N GLY A 267 -6.96 -8.52 28.98
CA GLY A 267 -7.64 -9.72 28.52
C GLY A 267 -6.69 -10.68 27.81
N ILE A 268 -7.09 -11.94 27.70
CA ILE A 268 -6.32 -12.94 26.96
C ILE A 268 -6.72 -12.81 25.49
N SER A 269 -5.80 -12.33 24.64
CA SER A 269 -6.00 -12.37 23.19
C SER A 269 -6.08 -13.83 22.73
N GLU A 270 -7.14 -14.20 22.00
CA GLU A 270 -7.13 -15.42 21.20
C GLU A 270 -6.02 -15.25 20.14
N ASP A 271 -5.11 -16.23 20.04
CA ASP A 271 -3.85 -16.15 19.30
C ASP A 271 -4.03 -15.67 17.83
N GLU A 272 -3.12 -14.83 17.31
CA GLU A 272 -3.25 -14.20 15.98
C GLU A 272 -3.30 -15.22 14.82
N THR A 273 -2.80 -16.43 15.05
CA THR A 273 -2.96 -17.59 14.14
C THR A 273 -4.43 -17.89 13.85
N GLU A 274 -5.35 -17.58 14.76
CA GLU A 274 -6.79 -17.73 14.56
C GLU A 274 -7.38 -16.69 13.58
N LYS A 275 -6.81 -15.48 13.49
CA LYS A 275 -7.44 -14.36 12.76
C LYS A 275 -7.33 -14.51 11.25
N ASN A 276 -6.21 -15.01 10.72
CA ASN A 276 -6.05 -15.26 9.27
C ASN A 276 -6.96 -16.38 8.78
N MET A 277 -7.24 -17.35 9.63
CA MET A 277 -8.07 -18.50 9.28
C MET A 277 -9.56 -18.22 9.59
N SER A 278 -9.88 -17.25 10.46
CA SER A 278 -11.24 -16.72 10.63
C SER A 278 -11.79 -15.97 9.40
N ARG A 279 -10.92 -15.45 8.51
CA ARG A 279 -11.36 -14.93 7.19
C ARG A 279 -11.97 -16.02 6.30
N ASN A 280 -11.62 -17.29 6.56
CA ASN A 280 -12.11 -18.47 5.87
C ASN A 280 -13.20 -19.21 6.66
N LEU A 281 -13.69 -18.65 7.77
CA LEU A 281 -14.72 -19.27 8.59
C LEU A 281 -15.75 -18.24 9.05
N THR A 282 -16.96 -18.30 8.48
CA THR A 282 -18.10 -17.54 8.98
C THR A 282 -18.91 -18.42 9.92
N PHE A 283 -19.10 -17.94 11.15
CA PHE A 283 -19.99 -18.54 12.14
C PHE A 283 -21.22 -17.66 12.28
N GLN A 284 -22.39 -18.21 11.95
CA GLN A 284 -23.64 -17.58 12.32
C GLN A 284 -24.20 -18.29 13.54
N ASN A 285 -24.44 -17.53 14.62
CA ASN A 285 -25.17 -18.05 15.77
C ASN A 285 -26.57 -18.50 15.30
N PRO A 286 -27.05 -19.67 15.76
CA PRO A 286 -28.25 -20.28 15.23
C PRO A 286 -29.49 -19.42 15.51
N THR A 287 -30.12 -18.90 14.48
CA THR A 287 -31.57 -18.63 14.49
C THR A 287 -32.25 -19.93 14.04
N ASN A 288 -33.00 -20.59 14.93
CA ASN A 288 -33.68 -21.89 14.71
C ASN A 288 -32.82 -23.17 14.87
N GLY A 289 -31.81 -23.16 15.75
CA GLY A 289 -31.08 -24.38 16.13
C GLY A 289 -30.05 -24.90 15.12
N LEU A 290 -29.84 -24.20 14.00
CA LEU A 290 -28.84 -24.55 12.97
C LEU A 290 -27.67 -23.56 13.00
N SER A 291 -26.48 -24.05 13.33
CA SER A 291 -25.24 -23.28 13.23
C SER A 291 -24.61 -23.52 11.86
N LEU A 292 -24.28 -22.44 11.15
CA LEU A 292 -23.60 -22.48 9.86
C LEU A 292 -22.11 -22.26 10.06
N ILE A 293 -21.29 -23.15 9.51
CA ILE A 293 -19.83 -23.08 9.48
C ILE A 293 -19.42 -23.06 8.01
N GLY A 294 -19.15 -21.89 7.45
CA GLY A 294 -18.56 -21.79 6.11
C GLY A 294 -17.07 -22.13 6.18
N ILE A 295 -16.54 -22.95 5.27
CA ILE A 295 -15.13 -23.36 5.26
C ILE A 295 -14.54 -23.13 3.87
N TYR A 296 -13.34 -22.54 3.84
CA TYR A 296 -12.55 -22.36 2.63
C TYR A 296 -11.15 -22.99 2.83
N GLY A 297 -10.80 -23.97 2.00
CA GLY A 297 -9.46 -24.58 1.98
C GLY A 297 -9.46 -26.10 1.84
N GLU A 298 -8.29 -26.67 1.57
CA GLU A 298 -8.08 -28.12 1.48
C GLU A 298 -8.18 -28.79 2.87
N GLN A 299 -8.67 -30.04 2.87
CA GLN A 299 -8.81 -30.97 4.00
C GLN A 299 -8.84 -30.33 5.40
N THR A 300 -10.06 -30.10 5.91
CA THR A 300 -10.28 -29.54 7.26
C THR A 300 -10.88 -30.59 8.18
N ASP A 301 -10.26 -30.79 9.35
CA ASP A 301 -10.85 -31.51 10.47
C ASP A 301 -11.71 -30.54 11.28
N ILE A 302 -12.98 -30.90 11.53
CA ILE A 302 -13.91 -30.08 12.31
C ILE A 302 -14.51 -30.93 13.41
N ARG A 303 -14.28 -30.50 14.65
CA ARG A 303 -14.76 -31.16 15.85
C ARG A 303 -15.45 -30.16 16.76
N ILE A 304 -16.55 -30.59 17.38
CA ILE A 304 -17.30 -29.76 18.32
C ILE A 304 -17.16 -30.38 19.71
N TYR A 305 -16.85 -29.55 20.69
CA TYR A 305 -16.65 -29.92 22.08
C TYR A 305 -17.61 -29.17 23.00
N ASP A 306 -18.04 -29.81 24.08
CA ASP A 306 -18.74 -29.11 25.17
C ASP A 306 -17.76 -28.40 26.12
N ILE A 307 -18.27 -27.66 27.11
CA ILE A 307 -17.46 -26.91 28.09
C ILE A 307 -16.53 -27.78 28.95
N SER A 308 -16.75 -29.10 28.99
CA SER A 308 -15.87 -30.03 29.70
C SER A 308 -14.70 -30.53 28.83
N GLY A 309 -14.67 -30.14 27.56
CA GLY A 309 -13.71 -30.63 26.57
C GLY A 309 -14.08 -32.00 25.99
N ARG A 310 -15.29 -32.51 26.23
CA ARG A 310 -15.77 -33.76 25.63
C ARG A 310 -16.18 -33.52 24.18
N LEU A 311 -15.69 -34.36 23.27
CA LEU A 311 -16.09 -34.36 21.87
C LEU A 311 -17.57 -34.73 21.73
N VAL A 312 -18.37 -33.82 21.19
CA VAL A 312 -19.81 -34.03 20.96
C VAL A 312 -20.15 -34.37 19.51
N LYS A 313 -19.38 -33.86 18.54
CA LYS A 313 -19.58 -34.13 17.10
C LYS A 313 -18.24 -34.13 16.37
N ASP A 314 -17.99 -35.15 15.55
CA ASP A 314 -16.90 -35.14 14.57
C ASP A 314 -17.49 -35.02 13.16
N LEU A 315 -17.14 -33.93 12.48
CA LEU A 315 -17.61 -33.59 11.13
C LEU A 315 -16.49 -33.81 10.10
N SER A 316 -15.39 -34.45 10.49
CA SER A 316 -14.19 -34.70 9.68
C SER A 316 -14.23 -36.05 8.95
N PRO A 317 -13.43 -36.24 7.89
CA PRO A 317 -12.71 -35.21 7.15
C PRO A 317 -13.61 -34.55 6.11
N LEU A 318 -13.49 -33.24 5.96
CA LEU A 318 -14.12 -32.53 4.85
C LEU A 318 -13.05 -32.29 3.80
N ILE A 319 -13.14 -33.05 2.71
CA ILE A 319 -12.31 -32.84 1.51
C ILE A 319 -13.19 -32.06 0.54
N SER A 320 -12.95 -30.76 0.42
CA SER A 320 -13.56 -29.95 -0.62
C SER A 320 -12.56 -28.97 -1.20
N ASN A 321 -12.46 -28.95 -2.52
CA ASN A 321 -11.69 -27.95 -3.26
C ASN A 321 -12.53 -26.70 -3.55
N THR A 322 -13.77 -26.66 -3.05
CA THR A 322 -14.71 -25.53 -3.17
C THR A 322 -15.24 -25.12 -1.80
N PRO A 323 -15.68 -23.86 -1.62
CA PRO A 323 -16.31 -23.41 -0.38
C PRO A 323 -17.43 -24.36 0.03
N SER A 324 -17.33 -24.89 1.24
CA SER A 324 -18.31 -25.83 1.79
C SER A 324 -18.97 -25.24 3.02
N ILE A 325 -20.28 -25.43 3.14
CA ILE A 325 -21.04 -25.05 4.32
C ILE A 325 -21.33 -26.33 5.10
N VAL A 326 -20.85 -26.37 6.33
CA VAL A 326 -21.17 -27.44 7.27
C VAL A 326 -22.18 -26.91 8.26
N THR A 327 -23.26 -27.66 8.44
CA THR A 327 -24.30 -27.35 9.40
C THR A 327 -24.16 -28.23 10.64
N TRP A 328 -24.36 -27.61 11.80
CA TRP A 328 -24.57 -28.34 13.05
C TRP A 328 -25.93 -27.99 13.63
N ASP A 329 -26.75 -29.01 13.84
CA ASP A 329 -28.14 -28.92 14.33
C ASP A 329 -28.26 -29.01 15.85
N GLY A 330 -27.13 -28.90 16.57
CA GLY A 330 -27.10 -29.04 18.02
C GLY A 330 -27.28 -30.48 18.52
N THR A 331 -27.06 -31.49 17.67
CA THR A 331 -27.06 -32.90 18.08
C THR A 331 -25.65 -33.45 18.27
N ASP A 332 -25.51 -34.48 19.11
CA ASP A 332 -24.26 -35.23 19.26
C ASP A 332 -24.02 -36.25 18.12
N GLN A 333 -22.95 -37.03 18.21
CA GLN A 333 -22.62 -38.09 17.24
C GLN A 333 -23.69 -39.18 17.11
N SER A 334 -24.53 -39.35 18.13
CA SER A 334 -25.65 -40.30 18.17
C SER A 334 -27.00 -39.65 17.82
N SER A 335 -26.98 -38.43 17.25
CA SER A 335 -28.15 -37.64 16.90
C SER A 335 -29.05 -37.30 18.09
N ARG A 336 -28.52 -37.28 19.31
CA ARG A 336 -29.25 -36.84 20.50
C ARG A 336 -29.11 -35.33 20.64
N GLY A 337 -30.20 -34.64 20.94
CA GLY A 337 -30.18 -33.21 21.23
C GLY A 337 -29.27 -32.91 22.42
N LEU A 338 -28.40 -31.90 22.26
CA LEU A 338 -27.56 -31.39 23.34
C LEU A 338 -28.29 -30.25 24.06
N PRO A 339 -27.95 -29.95 25.33
CA PRO A 339 -28.59 -28.87 26.09
C PRO A 339 -28.24 -27.47 25.53
N ALA A 340 -28.98 -26.44 25.93
CA ALA A 340 -28.51 -25.06 25.74
C ALA A 340 -27.17 -24.85 26.49
N GLY A 341 -26.24 -24.10 25.90
CA GLY A 341 -24.93 -23.92 26.50
C GLY A 341 -23.86 -23.42 25.54
N MET A 342 -22.65 -23.30 26.08
CA MET A 342 -21.47 -22.95 25.31
C MET A 342 -20.78 -24.20 24.77
N TYR A 343 -20.34 -24.12 23.53
CA TYR A 343 -19.61 -25.16 22.81
C TYR A 343 -18.38 -24.54 22.16
N PHE A 344 -17.43 -25.40 21.80
CA PHE A 344 -16.19 -25.00 21.14
C PHE A 344 -16.05 -25.78 19.84
N ILE A 345 -15.94 -25.06 18.73
CA ILE A 345 -15.65 -25.63 17.42
C ILE A 345 -14.15 -25.54 17.22
N HIS A 346 -13.50 -26.69 17.08
CA HIS A 346 -12.10 -26.80 16.74
C HIS A 346 -11.97 -27.16 15.26
N THR A 347 -11.34 -26.29 14.49
CA THR A 347 -11.01 -26.53 13.08
C THR A 347 -9.50 -26.70 12.95
N LYS A 348 -9.06 -27.77 12.29
CA LYS A 348 -7.64 -28.03 12.03
C LYS A 348 -7.39 -28.26 10.54
N THR A 349 -6.41 -27.54 10.00
CA THR A 349 -5.94 -27.65 8.60
C THR A 349 -4.46 -28.05 8.60
N HIS A 350 -3.85 -28.16 7.41
CA HIS A 350 -2.45 -28.55 7.26
C HIS A 350 -1.49 -27.48 7.83
N GLY A 351 -1.20 -27.57 9.12
CA GLY A 351 -0.24 -26.71 9.84
C GLY A 351 -0.87 -25.65 10.75
N SER A 352 -2.20 -25.64 10.91
CA SER A 352 -2.84 -24.63 11.77
C SER A 352 -4.15 -25.12 12.40
N SER A 353 -4.56 -24.52 13.52
CA SER A 353 -5.81 -24.82 14.22
C SER A 353 -6.48 -23.57 14.77
N ILE A 354 -7.81 -23.52 14.80
CA ILE A 354 -8.62 -22.48 15.44
C ILE A 354 -9.63 -23.11 16.39
N ILE A 355 -9.89 -22.46 17.51
CA ILE A 355 -11.04 -22.75 18.35
C ILE A 355 -12.00 -21.55 18.35
N LYS A 356 -13.28 -21.78 18.09
CA LYS A 356 -14.32 -20.75 18.19
C LYS A 356 -15.42 -21.15 19.15
N LYS A 357 -15.88 -20.16 19.92
CA LYS A 357 -17.01 -20.30 20.85
C LYS A 357 -18.32 -20.28 20.06
N LEU A 358 -19.21 -21.20 20.37
CA LEU A 358 -20.57 -21.26 19.85
C LEU A 358 -21.54 -21.28 21.02
N ILE A 359 -22.62 -20.51 20.93
CA ILE A 359 -23.67 -20.50 21.96
C ILE A 359 -24.93 -21.14 21.35
N ARG A 360 -25.36 -22.25 21.93
CA ARG A 360 -26.65 -22.88 21.61
C ARG A 360 -27.70 -22.33 22.57
N ILE A 361 -28.73 -21.73 22.01
CA ILE A 361 -29.93 -21.25 22.71
C ILE A 361 -31.10 -22.22 22.42
N GLU A 362 -32.04 -22.32 23.36
CA GLU A 362 -33.27 -23.12 23.24
C GLU A 362 -34.41 -22.33 22.59
#